data_AF-A0A2A2GGY5-F1
#
_entry.id   AF-A0A2A2GGY5-F1
#
_cell.length_a   1.000
_cell.length_b   1.000
_cell.length_c   1.000
_cell.angle_alpha   90.00
_cell.angle_beta   90.00
_cell.angle_gamma   90.00
#
_symmetry.space_group_name_H-M   'P 1'
#
loop_
_entity.id
_entity.type
_entity.pdbx_description
1 polymer ?
#
loop_
_entity_poly.entity_id
_entity_poly.type
_entity_poly.pdbx_seq_one_letter_code
_entity_poly.pdbx_strand_id
1 'polypeptide(L)'
;MADKPFSVDLGRLKSREKDRSAAAVERADRAGEELGFVDRDPVKRRGRKPSPRTGQVHAKVLPHVAEEIAAEARRRGVQQGVVLEEAWALY
;
A
#
# COMPACT_ATOMS: atom_id res chain seq x y z
N MET A 1 10.22 -61.98 -10.23
CA MET A 1 10.53 -60.55 -10.43
C MET A 1 9.19 -59.84 -10.53
N ALA A 2 8.77 -59.17 -9.47
CA ALA A 2 7.41 -58.64 -9.36
C ALA A 2 7.19 -57.46 -10.31
N ASP A 3 6.19 -57.61 -11.18
CA ASP A 3 5.69 -56.54 -12.04
C ASP A 3 5.00 -55.49 -11.16
N LYS A 4 5.61 -54.30 -11.06
CA LYS A 4 5.09 -53.21 -10.22
C LYS A 4 4.22 -52.32 -11.12
N PRO A 5 2.88 -52.40 -11.01
CA PRO A 5 1.96 -51.78 -11.97
C PRO A 5 2.02 -50.24 -12.02
N PHE A 6 2.72 -49.60 -11.08
CA PHE A 6 2.87 -48.13 -11.00
C PHE A 6 4.33 -47.66 -10.96
N SER A 7 5.29 -48.46 -11.47
CA SER A 7 6.69 -48.04 -11.54
C SER A 7 6.93 -47.16 -12.76
N VAL A 8 7.08 -45.85 -12.57
CA VAL A 8 7.48 -44.91 -13.63
C VAL A 8 9.00 -44.73 -13.63
N ASP A 9 9.65 -44.94 -14.77
CA ASP A 9 11.09 -44.70 -14.96
C ASP A 9 11.35 -43.21 -15.21
N LEU A 10 11.65 -42.49 -14.13
CA LEU A 10 11.97 -41.06 -14.17
C LEU A 10 13.29 -40.75 -14.90
N GLY A 11 14.19 -41.73 -15.04
CA GLY A 11 15.51 -41.55 -15.66
C GLY A 11 15.46 -41.38 -17.18
N ARG A 12 14.35 -41.78 -17.82
CA ARG A 12 14.12 -41.61 -19.27
C ARG A 12 13.40 -40.31 -19.61
N LEU A 13 12.97 -39.53 -18.62
CA LEU A 13 12.29 -38.27 -18.87
C LEU A 13 13.29 -37.22 -19.34
N LYS A 14 12.96 -36.54 -20.44
CA LYS A 14 13.75 -35.41 -20.93
C LYS A 14 13.61 -34.25 -19.94
N SER A 15 14.70 -33.92 -19.25
CA SER A 15 14.78 -32.70 -18.45
C SER A 15 15.18 -31.53 -19.35
N ARG A 16 14.42 -30.43 -19.25
CA ARG A 16 14.77 -29.16 -19.87
C ARG A 16 14.67 -28.08 -18.79
N GLU A 17 15.65 -27.19 -18.75
CA GLU A 17 15.58 -26.03 -17.87
C GLU A 17 14.37 -25.18 -18.24
N LYS A 18 13.53 -24.87 -17.25
CA LYS A 18 12.40 -23.97 -17.43
C LYS A 18 12.93 -22.56 -17.65
N ASP A 19 12.38 -21.86 -18.63
CA ASP A 19 12.68 -20.45 -18.82
C ASP A 19 12.24 -19.65 -17.58
N ARG A 20 13.20 -18.99 -16.93
CA ARG A 20 13.00 -18.16 -15.73
C ARG A 20 13.05 -16.67 -16.02
N SER A 21 13.03 -16.28 -17.30
CA SER A 21 12.94 -14.87 -17.67
C SER A 21 11.65 -14.24 -17.14
N ALA A 22 11.71 -12.96 -16.78
CA ALA A 22 10.56 -12.23 -16.25
C ALA A 22 9.34 -12.31 -17.19
N ALA A 23 9.56 -12.26 -18.50
CA ALA A 23 8.50 -12.38 -19.51
C ALA A 23 7.89 -13.78 -19.60
N ALA A 24 8.63 -14.84 -19.27
CA ALA A 24 8.08 -16.20 -19.20
C ALA A 24 7.23 -16.39 -17.95
N VAL A 25 7.67 -15.85 -16.81
CA VAL A 25 6.94 -15.86 -15.54
C VAL A 25 5.63 -15.07 -15.68
N GLU A 26 5.68 -13.85 -16.19
CA GLU A 26 4.49 -13.00 -16.37
C GLU A 26 3.42 -13.67 -17.26
N ARG A 27 3.83 -14.34 -18.35
CA ARG A 27 2.90 -15.08 -19.20
C ARG A 27 2.24 -16.25 -18.48
N ALA A 28 3.00 -16.98 -17.66
CA ALA A 28 2.48 -18.09 -16.88
C ALA A 28 1.50 -17.61 -15.79
N ASP A 29 1.85 -16.52 -15.10
CA ASP A 29 1.00 -15.91 -14.07
C ASP A 29 -0.32 -15.43 -14.67
N ARG A 30 -0.28 -14.72 -15.81
CA ARG A 30 -1.47 -14.25 -16.52
C ARG A 30 -2.42 -15.39 -16.92
N ALA A 31 -1.86 -16.47 -17.50
CA ALA A 31 -2.66 -17.64 -17.84
C ALA A 31 -3.25 -18.33 -16.60
N GLY A 32 -2.52 -18.32 -15.48
CA GLY A 32 -3.01 -18.80 -14.19
C GLY A 32 -4.19 -17.97 -13.67
N GLU A 33 -4.06 -16.64 -13.71
CA GLU A 33 -5.11 -15.71 -13.28
C GLU A 33 -6.40 -15.86 -14.11
N GLU A 34 -6.29 -16.00 -15.44
CA GLU A 34 -7.44 -16.25 -16.33
C GLU A 34 -8.18 -17.56 -15.98
N LEU A 35 -7.45 -18.55 -15.48
CA LEU A 35 -7.99 -19.83 -15.00
C LEU A 35 -8.39 -19.82 -13.52
N GLY A 36 -8.29 -18.67 -12.85
CA GLY A 36 -8.66 -18.49 -11.44
C GLY A 36 -7.59 -18.91 -10.43
N PHE A 37 -6.37 -19.23 -10.88
CA PHE A 37 -5.18 -19.41 -10.02
C PHE A 37 -4.59 -18.06 -9.65
N VAL A 38 -5.35 -17.29 -8.87
CA VAL A 38 -4.92 -15.99 -8.33
C VAL A 38 -4.15 -16.18 -7.03
N ASP A 39 -3.12 -15.37 -6.82
CA ASP A 39 -2.43 -15.29 -5.53
C ASP A 39 -3.40 -14.78 -4.45
N ARG A 40 -3.54 -15.54 -3.37
CA ARG A 40 -4.43 -15.23 -2.23
C ARG A 40 -3.64 -14.80 -1.00
N ASP A 41 -2.32 -14.72 -1.10
CA ASP A 41 -1.50 -14.27 0.00
C ASP A 41 -1.86 -12.82 0.37
N PRO A 42 -1.89 -12.48 1.67
CA PRO A 42 -2.22 -11.14 2.12
C PRO A 42 -1.17 -10.15 1.62
N VAL A 43 -1.48 -9.48 0.51
CA VAL A 43 -0.64 -8.41 -0.04
C VAL A 43 -0.58 -7.29 0.99
N LYS A 44 0.62 -6.96 1.48
CA LYS A 44 0.82 -5.82 2.39
C LYS A 44 0.21 -4.58 1.76
N ARG A 45 -0.86 -4.05 2.36
CA ARG A 45 -1.41 -2.74 1.98
C ARG A 45 -0.26 -1.74 2.07
N ARG A 46 0.12 -1.15 0.93
CA ARG A 46 1.09 -0.06 0.90
C ARG A 46 0.64 0.97 1.93
N GLY A 47 1.54 1.35 2.84
CA GLY A 47 1.27 2.35 3.86
C GLY A 47 0.73 3.65 3.24
N ARG A 48 0.06 4.46 4.04
CA ARG A 48 -0.46 5.75 3.59
C ARG A 48 0.68 6.55 2.97
N LYS A 49 0.48 7.08 1.76
CA LYS A 49 1.46 7.96 1.12
C LYS A 49 1.84 9.09 2.10
N PRO A 50 3.13 9.47 2.21
CA PRO A 50 3.52 10.57 3.06
C PRO A 50 2.72 11.81 2.68
N SER A 51 2.23 12.54 3.68
CA SER A 51 1.50 13.79 3.47
C SER A 51 2.40 14.73 2.66
N PRO A 52 1.87 15.49 1.68
CA PRO A 52 2.64 16.53 1.01
C PRO A 52 3.30 17.43 2.05
N ARG A 53 4.56 17.80 1.85
CA ARG A 53 5.26 18.74 2.74
C ARG A 53 4.72 20.15 2.47
N THR A 54 3.52 20.42 2.98
CA THR A 54 2.79 21.69 2.82
C THR A 54 3.32 22.82 3.70
N GLY A 55 4.41 22.61 4.45
CA GLY A 55 4.88 23.55 5.45
C GLY A 55 3.94 23.66 6.67
N GLN A 56 2.88 22.84 6.75
CA GLN A 56 1.99 22.77 7.90
C GLN A 56 2.78 22.28 9.11
N VAL A 57 2.98 23.18 10.07
CA VAL A 57 3.61 22.87 11.34
C VAL A 57 2.54 22.29 12.27
N HIS A 58 2.83 21.17 12.93
CA HIS A 58 1.91 20.58 13.90
C HIS A 58 1.66 21.57 15.05
N ALA A 59 0.42 21.70 15.53
CA ALA A 59 0.05 22.65 16.59
C ALA A 59 0.93 22.53 17.86
N LYS A 60 1.44 21.33 18.14
CA LYS A 60 2.41 21.05 19.22
C LYS A 60 3.71 21.87 19.15
N VAL A 61 4.10 22.33 17.96
CA VAL A 61 5.33 23.12 17.78
C VAL A 61 5.13 24.58 18.22
N LEU A 62 3.89 25.08 18.24
CA LEU A 62 3.54 26.43 18.67
C LEU A 62 2.36 26.39 19.66
N PRO A 63 2.55 25.88 20.88
CA PRO A 63 1.46 25.67 21.84
C PRO A 63 0.77 26.97 22.25
N HIS A 64 1.52 28.06 22.41
CA HIS A 64 0.97 29.38 22.74
C HIS A 64 0.02 29.91 21.64
N VAL A 65 0.39 29.75 20.37
CA VAL A 65 -0.48 30.14 19.24
C VAL A 65 -1.77 29.32 19.23
N ALA A 66 -1.68 28.02 19.52
CA ALA A 66 -2.86 27.17 19.61
C ALA A 66 -3.82 27.61 20.74
N GLU A 67 -3.27 28.02 21.89
CA GLU A 67 -4.05 28.57 23.01
C GLU A 67 -4.73 29.90 22.64
N GLU A 68 -4.02 30.79 21.95
CA GLU A 68 -4.55 32.07 21.47
C GLU A 68 -5.71 31.86 20.47
N ILE A 69 -5.53 30.95 19.51
CA ILE A 69 -6.59 30.57 18.55
C ILE A 69 -7.80 30.01 19.29
N ALA A 70 -7.59 29.13 20.28
CA ALA A 70 -8.69 28.57 21.06
C ALA A 70 -9.42 29.64 21.89
N ALA A 71 -8.70 30.61 22.45
CA ALA A 71 -9.28 31.74 23.19
C ALA A 71 -10.09 32.66 22.27
N GLU A 72 -9.60 32.96 21.06
CA GLU A 72 -10.32 33.74 20.06
C GLU A 72 -11.59 33.03 19.59
N ALA A 73 -11.48 31.74 19.24
CA ALA A 73 -12.62 30.93 18.83
C ALA A 73 -13.71 30.92 19.91
N ARG A 74 -13.31 30.75 21.19
CA ARG A 74 -14.24 30.82 22.34
C ARG A 74 -14.89 32.19 22.50
N ARG A 75 -14.11 33.27 22.40
CA ARG A 75 -14.62 34.65 22.50
C ARG A 75 -15.65 34.95 21.41
N ARG A 76 -15.43 34.46 20.18
CA ARG A 76 -16.33 34.67 19.04
C ARG A 76 -17.48 33.66 18.97
N GLY A 77 -17.44 32.58 19.76
CA GLY A 77 -18.43 31.51 19.69
C GLY A 77 -18.35 30.67 18.40
N VAL A 78 -17.18 30.59 17.77
CA VAL A 78 -16.95 29.84 16.52
C VAL A 78 -15.97 28.69 16.75
N GLN A 79 -15.85 27.79 15.78
CA GLN A 79 -14.84 26.73 15.80
C GLN A 79 -13.46 27.28 15.41
N GLN A 80 -12.38 26.73 15.98
CA GLN A 80 -10.99 27.12 15.68
C GLN A 80 -10.68 27.12 14.17
N GLY A 81 -11.29 26.20 13.42
CA GLY A 81 -11.14 26.13 11.96
C GLY A 81 -11.59 27.41 11.25
N VAL A 82 -12.64 28.08 11.72
CA VAL A 82 -13.12 29.34 11.12
C VAL A 82 -12.06 30.44 11.24
N VAL A 83 -11.45 30.57 12.43
CA VAL A 83 -10.36 31.53 12.66
C VAL A 83 -9.15 31.24 11.76
N LEU A 84 -8.85 29.95 11.54
CA LEU A 84 -7.75 29.55 10.67
C LEU A 84 -8.01 29.86 9.19
N GLU A 85 -9.22 29.60 8.69
CA GLU A 85 -9.59 29.93 7.30
C GLU A 85 -9.61 31.45 7.07
N GLU A 86 -10.15 32.22 8.02
CA GLU A 86 -10.12 33.69 7.99
C GLU A 86 -8.69 34.23 7.97
N ALA A 87 -7.80 33.68 8.81
CA ALA A 87 -6.40 34.05 8.82
C ALA A 87 -5.69 33.67 7.52
N TRP A 88 -6.06 32.53 6.92
CA TRP A 88 -5.48 32.10 5.64
C TRP A 88 -5.86 33.01 4.49
N ALA A 89 -7.09 33.53 4.47
CA ALA A 89 -7.55 34.43 3.42
C ALA A 89 -6.76 35.76 3.34
N LEU A 90 -5.93 36.08 4.34
CA LEU A 90 -5.09 37.28 4.38
C LEU A 90 -3.72 37.10 3.71
N TYR A 91 -3.37 35.88 3.27
CA TYR A 91 -2.11 35.53 2.62
C TYR A 91 -2.33 34.96 1.22
#